data_AF-A0A2V9KXC6-F1
#
_entry.id   AF-A0A2V9KXC6-F1
#
_cell.length_a   1.000
_cell.length_b   1.000
_cell.length_c   1.000
_cell.angle_alpha   90.00
_cell.angle_beta   90.00
_cell.angle_gamma   90.00
#
_symmetry.space_group_name_H-M   'P 1'
#
loop_
_entity.id
_entity.type
_entity.pdbx_description
1 polymer ?
#
loop_
_entity_poly.entity_id
_entity_poly.type
_entity_poly.pdbx_seq_one_letter_code
_entity_poly.pdbx_strand_id
1 'polypeptide(L)'
;MFERVRRKLTHLLRSCPDDRTRAGETRALRQTIRRAAHLLLVPLVESPEEILIGGQAVIEGVMMRCPHSYAVAVRRPGGDIAVTRDSLERPSEKRPWLRYPLLRGLGVLGQAMALGIRALRYSAEQALEDPGQSKKRAEGSEGKKPGLSNWVLALNLAFSVAFFILFYKFLPLYLATLLKQRYAAFENLIAFNAVDGVIRIVLFLAFLTVLAQWKEMKRLFEYHGAEHKVVWAFEKAGRADLATARASTRFHPRCGTSFLLVVMAIAMVLYMFLPFRSFAGKFAGRIVLLPVIVGASYEFIRFAAKSQGVLWRWAAQPGLWLQRITTREPDDTQLEISIRALEAAMEMERSRGGELVVA
;
A
#
# COMPACT_ATOMS: atom_id res chain seq x y z
N MET A 1 -23.60 -23.35 6.04
CA MET A 1 -22.58 -23.69 7.07
C MET A 1 -22.48 -22.63 8.17
N PHE A 2 -22.34 -21.35 7.83
CA PHE A 2 -22.27 -20.21 8.78
C PHE A 2 -23.45 -20.09 9.75
N GLU A 3 -24.66 -20.31 9.28
CA GLU A 3 -25.86 -20.16 10.11
C GLU A 3 -26.02 -21.26 11.17
N ARG A 4 -25.48 -22.45 10.87
CA ARG A 4 -25.42 -23.59 11.81
C ARG A 4 -24.42 -23.34 12.94
N VAL A 5 -23.29 -22.70 12.64
CA VAL A 5 -22.28 -22.33 13.64
C VAL A 5 -22.80 -21.20 14.54
N ARG A 6 -23.46 -20.19 13.95
CA ARG A 6 -24.10 -19.10 14.71
C ARG A 6 -25.17 -19.61 15.67
N ARG A 7 -26.04 -20.53 15.23
CA ARG A 7 -27.07 -21.13 16.10
C ARG A 7 -26.46 -21.96 17.23
N LYS A 8 -25.43 -22.76 16.95
CA LYS A 8 -24.72 -23.55 17.99
C LYS A 8 -24.01 -22.67 19.03
N LEU A 9 -23.34 -21.60 18.62
CA LEU A 9 -22.70 -20.66 19.56
C LEU A 9 -23.73 -19.93 20.43
N THR A 10 -24.86 -19.54 19.84
CA THR A 10 -25.94 -18.84 20.56
C THR A 10 -26.62 -19.76 21.58
N HIS A 11 -26.75 -21.05 21.26
CA HIS A 11 -27.30 -22.06 22.16
C HIS A 11 -26.35 -22.38 23.32
N LEU A 12 -25.05 -22.58 23.05
CA LEU A 12 -24.02 -22.81 24.09
C LEU A 12 -23.90 -21.66 25.09
N LEU A 13 -24.13 -20.43 24.65
CA LEU A 13 -24.12 -19.24 25.52
C LEU A 13 -25.40 -19.09 26.37
N ARG A 14 -26.48 -19.83 26.08
CA ARG A 14 -27.76 -19.77 26.81
C ARG A 14 -27.97 -20.90 27.81
N SER A 15 -27.25 -22.03 27.70
CA SER A 15 -27.53 -23.27 28.45
C SER A 15 -26.76 -23.47 29.76
N CYS A 16 -26.16 -22.43 30.35
CA CYS A 16 -25.37 -22.59 31.59
C CYS A 16 -26.21 -22.18 32.82
N PRO A 17 -26.36 -23.04 33.86
CA PRO A 17 -27.28 -22.78 34.97
C PRO A 17 -26.86 -21.57 35.81
N ASP A 18 -27.87 -20.85 36.31
CA ASP A 18 -27.79 -19.58 37.03
C ASP A 18 -27.59 -19.83 38.54
N ASP A 19 -26.33 -19.91 38.98
CA ASP A 19 -25.99 -19.98 40.42
C ASP A 19 -25.74 -18.57 40.97
N ARG A 20 -26.69 -18.08 41.78
CA ARG A 20 -26.95 -16.65 42.03
C ARG A 20 -26.00 -15.94 42.99
N THR A 21 -24.94 -16.59 43.48
CA THR A 21 -24.00 -15.98 44.44
C THR A 21 -22.61 -15.66 43.87
N ARG A 22 -22.29 -16.11 42.64
CA ARG A 22 -21.07 -15.74 41.87
C ARG A 22 -21.34 -14.82 40.68
N ALA A 23 -22.51 -14.17 40.66
CA ALA A 23 -23.07 -13.52 39.48
C ALA A 23 -22.41 -12.19 39.07
N GLY A 24 -21.71 -11.48 39.98
CA GLY A 24 -21.07 -10.20 39.69
C GLY A 24 -19.81 -10.33 38.82
N GLU A 25 -18.85 -11.13 39.28
CA GLU A 25 -17.56 -11.33 38.60
C GLU A 25 -17.69 -12.11 37.29
N THR A 26 -18.58 -13.11 37.25
CA THR A 26 -18.81 -13.91 36.03
C THR A 26 -19.53 -13.12 34.94
N ARG A 27 -20.38 -12.15 35.29
CA ARG A 27 -21.06 -11.27 34.32
C ARG A 27 -20.13 -10.20 33.77
N ALA A 28 -19.28 -9.60 34.61
CA ALA A 28 -18.23 -8.69 34.17
C ALA A 28 -17.21 -9.42 33.28
N LEU A 29 -16.72 -10.59 33.68
CA LEU A 29 -15.80 -11.40 32.89
C LEU A 29 -16.44 -11.85 31.56
N ARG A 30 -17.69 -12.29 31.55
CA ARG A 30 -18.41 -12.64 30.31
C ARG A 30 -18.64 -11.43 29.41
N GLN A 31 -18.91 -10.25 29.96
CA GLN A 31 -19.01 -9.01 29.18
C GLN A 31 -17.65 -8.59 28.62
N THR A 32 -16.58 -8.71 29.39
CA THR A 32 -15.20 -8.43 28.93
C THR A 32 -14.77 -9.42 27.86
N ILE A 33 -15.04 -10.72 28.03
CA ILE A 33 -14.79 -11.75 27.02
C ILE A 33 -15.65 -11.51 25.78
N ARG A 34 -16.93 -11.14 25.91
CA ARG A 34 -17.77 -10.79 24.76
C ARG A 34 -17.30 -9.53 24.06
N ARG A 35 -16.86 -8.50 24.78
CA ARG A 35 -16.31 -7.27 24.20
C ARG A 35 -14.97 -7.55 23.51
N ALA A 36 -14.09 -8.33 24.13
CA ALA A 36 -12.84 -8.78 23.55
C ALA A 36 -13.09 -9.67 22.33
N ALA A 37 -14.03 -10.62 22.41
CA ALA A 37 -14.42 -11.46 21.28
C ALA A 37 -15.09 -10.65 20.17
N HIS A 38 -15.91 -9.63 20.47
CA HIS A 38 -16.43 -8.72 19.46
C HIS A 38 -15.32 -7.89 18.82
N LEU A 39 -14.40 -7.31 19.61
CA LEU A 39 -13.25 -6.58 19.09
C LEU A 39 -12.33 -7.45 18.23
N LEU A 40 -12.18 -8.74 18.57
CA LEU A 40 -11.29 -9.68 17.87
C LEU A 40 -11.97 -10.37 16.67
N LEU A 41 -13.28 -10.65 16.73
CA LEU A 41 -14.02 -11.42 15.71
C LEU A 41 -14.80 -10.56 14.72
N VAL A 42 -15.25 -9.35 15.09
CA VAL A 42 -15.93 -8.45 14.14
C VAL A 42 -15.03 -8.08 12.93
N PRO A 43 -13.71 -7.81 13.10
CA PRO A 43 -12.80 -7.61 11.97
C PRO A 43 -12.61 -8.84 11.06
N LEU A 44 -13.00 -10.04 11.52
CA LEU A 44 -12.98 -11.30 10.77
C LEU A 44 -14.29 -11.53 10.00
N VAL A 45 -15.40 -10.92 10.42
CA VAL A 45 -16.75 -11.17 9.86
C VAL A 45 -17.21 -10.04 8.93
N GLU A 46 -16.78 -8.78 9.16
CA GLU A 46 -17.16 -7.65 8.30
C GLU A 46 -16.08 -7.30 7.28
N SER A 47 -16.21 -7.85 6.07
CA SER A 47 -15.56 -7.30 4.88
C SER A 47 -16.52 -7.24 3.69
N PRO A 48 -17.55 -6.38 3.67
CA PRO A 48 -17.77 -5.62 2.46
C PRO A 48 -16.55 -4.69 2.37
N GLU A 49 -15.51 -5.11 1.67
CA GLU A 49 -14.49 -4.15 1.22
C GLU A 49 -15.25 -3.21 0.29
N GLU A 50 -15.59 -2.02 0.78
CA GLU A 50 -16.09 -0.91 -0.03
C GLU A 50 -15.26 -0.86 -1.32
N ILE A 51 -15.96 -0.77 -2.44
CA ILE A 51 -15.40 -0.83 -3.78
C ILE A 51 -14.46 0.36 -3.95
N LEU A 52 -13.20 0.12 -3.62
CA LEU A 52 -12.18 1.15 -3.59
C LEU A 52 -11.41 1.07 -4.90
N ILE A 53 -11.60 2.12 -5.72
CA ILE A 53 -10.75 2.36 -6.86
C ILE A 53 -9.46 3.01 -6.36
N GLY A 54 -8.34 2.57 -6.90
CA GLY A 54 -7.06 3.21 -6.69
C GLY A 54 -6.09 2.78 -7.77
N GLY A 55 -4.89 3.33 -7.75
CA GLY A 55 -3.92 3.02 -8.77
C GLY A 55 -2.46 3.11 -8.34
N GLN A 56 -1.60 3.05 -9.35
CA GLN A 56 -0.17 3.26 -9.23
C GLN A 56 0.32 3.94 -10.51
N ALA A 57 1.11 5.01 -10.37
CA ALA A 57 1.84 5.56 -11.49
C ALA A 57 2.89 4.56 -12.01
N VAL A 58 3.06 4.52 -13.32
CA VAL A 58 4.09 3.75 -14.02
C VAL A 58 4.80 4.65 -15.04
N ILE A 59 5.81 4.13 -15.74
CA ILE A 59 6.56 4.90 -16.72
C ILE A 59 5.61 5.32 -17.84
N GLU A 60 5.46 6.62 -18.08
CA GLU A 60 4.54 7.16 -19.10
C GLU A 60 3.08 6.70 -18.96
N GLY A 61 2.62 6.36 -17.76
CA GLY A 61 1.28 5.83 -17.60
C GLY A 61 0.76 5.65 -16.19
N VAL A 62 -0.43 5.05 -16.10
CA VAL A 62 -1.12 4.76 -14.84
C VAL A 62 -1.70 3.35 -14.89
N MET A 63 -1.55 2.62 -13.78
CA MET A 63 -2.31 1.42 -13.48
C MET A 63 -3.49 1.78 -12.60
N MET A 64 -4.70 1.39 -12.98
CA MET A 64 -5.92 1.50 -12.18
C MET A 64 -6.39 0.11 -11.78
N ARG A 65 -6.84 -0.01 -10.53
CA ARG A 65 -7.32 -1.24 -9.91
C ARG A 65 -8.78 -1.06 -9.46
N CYS A 66 -9.60 -2.02 -9.85
CA CYS A 66 -10.94 -2.25 -9.32
C CYS A 66 -10.91 -3.49 -8.40
N PRO A 67 -12.03 -3.85 -7.74
CA PRO A 67 -12.06 -4.99 -6.81
C PRO A 67 -11.67 -6.34 -7.43
N HIS A 68 -12.05 -6.60 -8.68
CA HIS A 68 -11.81 -7.88 -9.37
C HIS A 68 -11.11 -7.73 -10.73
N SER A 69 -10.63 -6.53 -11.06
CA SER A 69 -9.92 -6.24 -12.30
C SER A 69 -8.84 -5.17 -12.10
N TYR A 70 -7.96 -5.03 -13.08
CA TYR A 70 -7.07 -3.89 -13.22
C TYR A 70 -6.83 -3.59 -14.70
N ALA A 71 -6.37 -2.38 -14.98
CA ALA A 71 -5.87 -2.00 -16.28
C ALA A 71 -4.65 -1.09 -16.15
N VAL A 72 -3.76 -1.12 -17.14
CA VAL A 72 -2.60 -0.25 -17.25
C VAL A 72 -2.69 0.45 -18.59
N ALA A 73 -2.71 1.78 -18.57
CA ALA A 73 -2.63 2.61 -19.77
C ALA A 73 -1.29 3.34 -19.80
N VAL A 74 -0.62 3.33 -20.94
CA VAL A 74 0.73 3.89 -21.14
C VAL A 74 0.76 4.64 -22.48
N ARG A 75 1.35 5.83 -22.50
CA ARG A 75 1.61 6.56 -23.74
C ARG A 75 2.91 6.05 -24.37
N ARG A 76 2.82 5.57 -25.61
CA ARG A 76 3.99 5.17 -26.39
C ARG A 76 4.73 6.40 -26.94
N PRO A 77 6.00 6.26 -27.34
CA PRO A 77 6.75 7.32 -28.02
C PRO A 77 6.05 7.83 -29.29
N GLY A 78 5.29 6.97 -29.99
CA GLY A 78 4.48 7.32 -31.16
C GLY A 78 3.24 8.18 -30.86
N GLY A 79 2.94 8.44 -29.58
CA GLY A 79 1.82 9.27 -29.14
C GLY A 79 0.51 8.51 -28.92
N ASP A 80 0.41 7.26 -29.36
CA ASP A 80 -0.73 6.38 -29.11
C ASP A 80 -0.74 5.83 -27.67
N ILE A 81 -1.92 5.47 -27.18
CA ILE A 81 -2.11 4.94 -25.83
C ILE A 81 -2.28 3.42 -25.91
N ALA A 82 -1.31 2.70 -25.35
CA ALA A 82 -1.37 1.27 -25.16
C ALA A 82 -2.13 0.94 -23.87
N VAL A 83 -3.03 -0.04 -23.93
CA VAL A 83 -3.79 -0.48 -22.76
C VAL A 83 -3.71 -1.99 -22.63
N THR A 84 -3.40 -2.47 -21.43
CA THR A 84 -3.59 -3.87 -21.04
C THR A 84 -4.54 -3.95 -19.87
N ARG A 85 -5.35 -5.00 -19.81
CA ARG A 85 -6.33 -5.22 -18.75
C ARG A 85 -6.43 -6.71 -18.46
N ASP A 86 -6.58 -7.04 -17.19
CA ASP A 86 -6.74 -8.41 -16.75
C ASP A 86 -7.56 -8.45 -15.45
N SER A 87 -7.99 -9.65 -15.11
CA SER A 87 -8.72 -9.94 -13.90
C SER A 87 -7.80 -10.03 -12.69
N LEU A 88 -8.32 -9.64 -11.52
CA LEU A 88 -7.61 -9.64 -10.25
C LEU A 88 -8.40 -10.43 -9.21
N GLU A 89 -7.99 -11.67 -8.98
CA GLU A 89 -8.61 -12.51 -7.95
C GLU A 89 -8.13 -12.11 -6.55
N ARG A 90 -8.99 -12.19 -5.52
CA ARG A 90 -8.59 -11.74 -4.19
C ARG A 90 -7.63 -12.75 -3.53
N PRO A 91 -6.58 -12.30 -2.81
CA PRO A 91 -5.67 -13.22 -2.13
C PRO A 91 -6.38 -14.11 -1.12
N SER A 92 -7.39 -13.55 -0.45
CA SER A 92 -8.25 -14.21 0.54
C SER A 92 -9.23 -15.22 -0.05
N GLU A 93 -9.46 -15.20 -1.37
CA GLU A 93 -10.23 -16.23 -2.10
C GLU A 93 -9.35 -17.42 -2.45
N LYS A 94 -8.10 -17.18 -2.88
CA LYS A 94 -7.12 -18.24 -3.16
C LYS A 94 -6.66 -18.97 -1.90
N ARG A 95 -6.44 -18.24 -0.81
CA ARG A 95 -5.83 -18.76 0.42
C ARG A 95 -6.61 -18.27 1.64
N PRO A 96 -7.48 -19.12 2.24
CA PRO A 96 -8.35 -18.72 3.34
C PRO A 96 -7.60 -18.21 4.59
N TRP A 97 -6.35 -18.64 4.82
CA TRP A 97 -5.53 -18.17 5.93
C TRP A 97 -5.06 -16.71 5.79
N LEU A 98 -5.11 -16.14 4.57
CA LEU A 98 -4.92 -14.70 4.34
C LEU A 98 -6.14 -13.87 4.77
N ARG A 99 -7.15 -14.46 5.41
CA ARG A 99 -8.27 -13.73 6.06
C ARG A 99 -7.95 -13.33 7.50
N TYR A 100 -6.95 -13.95 8.13
CA TYR A 100 -6.59 -13.61 9.50
C TYR A 100 -5.99 -12.19 9.59
N PRO A 101 -6.25 -11.44 10.68
CA PRO A 101 -5.57 -10.17 10.94
C PRO A 101 -4.05 -10.31 10.85
N LEU A 102 -3.35 -9.23 10.47
CA LEU A 102 -1.91 -9.16 10.17
C LEU A 102 -1.51 -9.94 8.91
N LEU A 103 -1.89 -11.21 8.78
CA LEU A 103 -1.56 -12.05 7.62
C LEU A 103 -2.25 -11.56 6.34
N ARG A 104 -3.48 -11.05 6.46
CA ARG A 104 -4.20 -10.43 5.34
C ARG A 104 -3.42 -9.25 4.72
N GLY A 105 -2.81 -8.43 5.57
CA GLY A 105 -2.05 -7.26 5.12
C GLY A 105 -0.83 -7.67 4.30
N LEU A 106 -0.14 -8.73 4.71
CA LEU A 106 0.95 -9.32 3.94
C LEU A 106 0.47 -9.87 2.59
N GLY A 107 -0.69 -10.54 2.55
CA GLY A 107 -1.28 -11.05 1.31
C GLY A 107 -1.67 -9.94 0.33
N VAL A 108 -2.35 -8.90 0.82
CA VAL A 108 -2.77 -7.74 0.00
C VAL A 108 -1.56 -6.95 -0.48
N LEU A 109 -0.58 -6.67 0.38
CA LEU A 109 0.65 -5.98 0.00
C LEU A 109 1.44 -6.79 -1.03
N GLY A 110 1.57 -8.11 -0.82
CA GLY A 110 2.24 -9.02 -1.76
C GLY A 110 1.60 -9.01 -3.14
N GLN A 111 0.25 -9.04 -3.21
CA GLN A 111 -0.47 -8.91 -4.47
C GLN A 111 -0.26 -7.54 -5.11
N ALA A 112 -0.38 -6.45 -4.35
CA ALA A 112 -0.19 -5.09 -4.86
C ALA A 112 1.21 -4.90 -5.42
N MET A 113 2.25 -5.39 -4.74
CA MET A 113 3.63 -5.34 -5.21
C MET A 113 3.84 -6.18 -6.47
N ALA A 114 3.31 -7.41 -6.53
CA ALA A 114 3.39 -8.25 -7.71
C ALA A 114 2.72 -7.60 -8.93
N LEU A 115 1.56 -6.98 -8.72
CA LEU A 115 0.83 -6.24 -9.74
C LEU A 115 1.60 -4.99 -10.18
N GLY A 116 2.14 -4.22 -9.25
CA GLY A 116 2.97 -3.05 -9.52
C GLY A 116 4.21 -3.38 -10.36
N ILE A 117 4.90 -4.49 -10.06
CA ILE A 117 6.03 -4.98 -10.86
C ILE A 117 5.58 -5.36 -12.28
N ARG A 118 4.44 -6.04 -12.42
CA ARG A 118 3.89 -6.38 -13.75
C ARG A 118 3.55 -5.13 -14.55
N ALA A 119 2.91 -4.14 -13.93
CA ALA A 119 2.56 -2.88 -14.57
C ALA A 119 3.80 -2.07 -15.00
N LEU A 120 4.83 -2.01 -14.15
CA LEU A 120 6.10 -1.35 -14.48
C LEU A 120 6.86 -2.05 -15.62
N ARG A 121 6.83 -3.39 -15.66
CA ARG A 121 7.42 -4.16 -16.77
C ARG A 121 6.69 -3.87 -18.07
N TYR A 122 5.36 -3.92 -18.05
CA TYR A 122 4.54 -3.57 -19.21
C TYR A 122 4.84 -2.15 -19.69
N SER A 123 4.87 -1.16 -18.80
CA SER A 123 5.16 0.22 -19.19
C SER A 123 6.56 0.40 -19.76
N ALA A 124 7.56 -0.29 -19.20
CA ALA A 124 8.92 -0.25 -19.73
C ALA A 124 9.01 -0.88 -21.12
N GLU A 125 8.29 -1.99 -21.36
CA GLU A 125 8.23 -2.61 -22.69
C GLU A 125 7.56 -1.68 -23.71
N GLN A 126 6.45 -1.04 -23.35
CA GLN A 126 5.75 -0.08 -24.23
C GLN A 126 6.55 1.20 -24.50
N ALA A 127 7.36 1.65 -23.54
CA ALA A 127 8.25 2.80 -23.71
C ALA A 127 9.42 2.52 -24.68
N LEU A 128 9.77 1.25 -24.89
CA LEU A 128 10.85 0.82 -25.80
C LEU A 128 10.35 0.44 -27.21
N GLU A 129 9.02 0.38 -27.42
CA GLU A 129 8.45 0.05 -28.72
C GLU A 129 8.52 1.27 -29.67
N ASP A 130 9.54 1.27 -30.54
CA ASP A 130 9.69 2.24 -31.62
C ASP A 130 8.61 2.03 -32.71
N PRO A 131 7.93 3.09 -33.20
CA PRO A 131 6.93 2.99 -34.27
C PRO A 131 7.47 2.42 -35.60
N GLY A 132 8.79 2.40 -35.80
CA GLY A 132 9.44 1.77 -36.96
C GLY A 132 9.68 0.25 -36.86
N GLN A 133 9.60 -0.35 -35.67
CA GLN A 133 9.85 -1.79 -35.47
C GLN A 133 8.58 -2.64 -35.48
N SER A 134 7.40 -2.02 -35.32
CA SER A 134 6.09 -2.69 -35.40
C SER A 134 5.84 -3.31 -36.79
N LYS A 135 6.30 -2.66 -37.87
CA LYS A 135 6.25 -3.23 -39.22
C LYS A 135 7.20 -4.42 -39.44
N LYS A 136 8.34 -4.48 -38.73
CA LYS A 136 9.30 -5.60 -38.84
C LYS A 136 8.93 -6.84 -38.02
N ARG A 137 8.04 -6.72 -37.04
CA ARG A 137 7.53 -7.87 -36.27
C ARG A 137 6.43 -8.67 -36.97
N ALA A 138 5.79 -8.10 -38.00
CA ALA A 138 4.83 -8.82 -38.83
C ALA A 138 5.49 -9.77 -39.86
N GLU A 139 6.80 -9.60 -40.11
CA GLU A 139 7.58 -10.46 -40.99
C GLU A 139 8.72 -11.14 -40.21
N GLY A 140 8.39 -12.30 -39.63
CA GLY A 140 9.29 -13.45 -39.51
C GLY A 140 10.72 -13.25 -38.99
N SER A 141 10.96 -12.43 -37.96
CA SER A 141 12.27 -12.40 -37.30
C SER A 141 12.18 -12.62 -35.80
N GLU A 142 12.67 -13.77 -35.35
CA GLU A 142 13.10 -14.05 -33.97
C GLU A 142 14.32 -13.16 -33.62
N GLY A 143 14.13 -11.85 -33.66
CA GLY A 143 15.12 -10.88 -33.25
C GLY A 143 15.24 -10.90 -31.73
N LYS A 144 16.30 -11.57 -31.24
CA LYS A 144 16.79 -11.47 -29.86
C LYS A 144 16.60 -10.05 -29.34
N LYS A 145 15.69 -9.87 -28.38
CA LYS A 145 15.64 -8.68 -27.53
C LYS A 145 17.08 -8.45 -27.05
N PRO A 146 17.64 -7.22 -27.07
CA PRO A 146 18.85 -6.91 -26.30
C PRO A 146 18.44 -6.91 -24.82
N GLY A 147 18.10 -8.09 -24.31
CA GLY A 147 17.77 -8.32 -22.93
C GLY A 147 19.06 -8.12 -22.16
N LEU A 148 19.07 -7.10 -21.30
CA LEU A 148 20.06 -6.98 -20.23
C LEU A 148 20.26 -8.39 -19.65
N SER A 149 21.49 -8.92 -19.68
CA SER A 149 21.77 -10.29 -19.24
C SER A 149 21.12 -10.53 -17.88
N ASN A 150 20.48 -11.69 -17.67
CA ASN A 150 19.82 -12.03 -16.40
C ASN A 150 20.77 -11.81 -15.20
N TRP A 151 22.08 -11.93 -15.42
CA TRP A 151 23.12 -11.60 -14.45
C TRP A 151 23.17 -10.11 -14.07
N VAL A 152 23.07 -9.20 -15.05
CA VAL A 152 23.05 -7.74 -14.80
C VAL A 152 21.77 -7.35 -14.06
N LEU A 153 20.64 -7.97 -14.40
CA LEU A 153 19.39 -7.76 -13.66
C LEU A 153 19.52 -8.24 -12.20
N ALA A 154 20.10 -9.42 -11.98
CA ALA A 154 20.35 -9.95 -10.65
C ALA A 154 21.31 -9.07 -9.84
N LEU A 155 22.37 -8.55 -10.47
CA LEU A 155 23.31 -7.64 -9.84
C LEU A 155 22.66 -6.30 -9.44
N ASN A 156 21.87 -5.70 -10.34
CA ASN A 156 21.13 -4.48 -10.04
C ASN A 156 20.13 -4.67 -8.91
N LEU A 157 19.45 -5.83 -8.87
CA LEU A 157 18.54 -6.17 -7.79
C LEU A 157 19.29 -6.34 -6.46
N ALA A 158 20.40 -7.08 -6.45
CA ALA A 158 21.23 -7.27 -5.28
C ALA A 158 21.78 -5.95 -4.74
N PHE A 159 22.29 -5.09 -5.62
CA PHE A 159 22.75 -3.74 -5.28
C PHE A 159 21.61 -2.90 -4.67
N SER A 160 20.43 -2.92 -5.28
CA SER A 160 19.27 -2.15 -4.80
C SER A 160 18.80 -2.62 -3.42
N VAL A 161 18.77 -3.93 -3.19
CA VAL A 161 18.42 -4.52 -1.89
C VAL A 161 19.48 -4.19 -0.84
N ALA A 162 20.77 -4.32 -1.19
CA ALA A 162 21.87 -3.99 -0.30
C ALA A 162 21.84 -2.50 0.08
N PHE A 163 21.68 -1.61 -0.92
CA PHE A 163 21.52 -0.17 -0.70
C PHE A 163 20.34 0.13 0.23
N PHE A 164 19.18 -0.50 0.00
CA PHE A 164 18.01 -0.32 0.86
C PHE A 164 18.29 -0.74 2.31
N ILE A 165 18.89 -1.91 2.52
CA ILE A 165 19.23 -2.39 3.88
C ILE A 165 20.25 -1.46 4.55
N LEU A 166 21.30 -1.05 3.82
CA LEU A 166 22.35 -0.18 4.34
C LEU A 166 21.81 1.22 4.66
N PHE A 167 21.16 1.86 3.69
CA PHE A 167 20.68 3.23 3.81
C PHE A 167 19.48 3.36 4.76
N TYR A 168 18.54 2.42 4.72
CA TYR A 168 17.28 2.57 5.45
C TYR A 168 17.24 1.83 6.79
N LYS A 169 18.03 0.76 6.97
CA LYS A 169 18.07 0.01 8.24
C LYS A 169 19.37 0.19 9.01
N PHE A 170 20.52 0.10 8.35
CA PHE A 170 21.80 0.21 9.03
C PHE A 170 22.12 1.66 9.41
N LEU A 171 22.04 2.59 8.45
CA LEU A 171 22.45 3.98 8.63
C LEU A 171 21.70 4.72 9.75
N PRO A 172 20.35 4.65 9.89
CA PRO A 172 19.67 5.34 10.99
C PRO A 172 20.09 4.80 12.36
N LEU A 173 20.25 3.48 12.47
CA LEU A 173 20.68 2.83 13.70
C LEU A 173 22.12 3.18 14.05
N TYR A 174 22.99 3.21 13.04
CA TYR A 174 24.39 3.60 13.21
C TYR A 174 24.49 5.05 13.70
N LEU A 175 23.80 5.99 13.05
CA LEU A 175 23.76 7.40 13.48
C LEU A 175 23.18 7.56 14.89
N ALA A 176 22.10 6.86 15.22
CA ALA A 176 21.55 6.87 16.58
C ALA A 176 22.54 6.34 17.62
N THR A 177 23.35 5.34 17.26
CA THR A 177 24.39 4.77 18.13
C THR A 177 25.53 5.76 18.36
N LEU A 178 25.96 6.49 17.33
CA LEU A 178 26.95 7.57 17.47
C LEU A 178 26.44 8.71 18.36
N LEU A 179 25.17 9.10 18.21
CA LEU A 179 24.55 10.12 19.07
C LEU A 179 24.50 9.67 20.52
N LYS A 180 24.19 8.39 20.78
CA LYS A 180 24.20 7.83 22.13
C LYS A 180 25.59 7.89 22.78
N GLN A 181 26.66 7.68 22.02
CA GLN A 181 28.03 7.77 22.57
C GLN A 181 28.40 9.20 22.99
N ARG A 182 27.77 10.21 22.37
CA ARG A 182 28.09 11.63 22.61
C ARG A 182 27.18 12.29 23.66
N TYR A 183 25.98 11.76 23.88
CA TYR A 183 24.99 12.36 24.79
C TYR A 183 24.36 11.30 25.71
N ALA A 184 24.59 11.43 27.02
CA ALA A 184 24.05 10.54 28.05
C ALA A 184 22.50 10.50 28.09
N ALA A 185 21.84 11.56 27.61
CA ALA A 185 20.38 11.63 27.49
C ALA A 185 19.76 10.52 26.62
N PHE A 186 20.54 9.88 25.75
CA PHE A 186 20.08 8.82 24.85
C PHE A 186 20.44 7.39 25.33
N GLU A 187 20.83 7.24 26.60
CA GLU A 187 21.04 5.92 27.20
C GLU A 187 19.73 5.14 27.42
N ASN A 188 18.65 5.87 27.74
CA ASN A 188 17.32 5.29 27.91
C ASN A 188 16.85 4.61 26.61
N LEU A 189 16.35 3.37 26.73
CA LEU A 189 15.86 2.57 25.61
C LEU A 189 14.79 3.29 24.76
N ILE A 190 13.87 3.99 25.41
CA ILE A 190 12.79 4.73 24.76
C ILE A 190 13.38 5.92 23.99
N ALA A 191 14.23 6.72 24.64
CA ALA A 191 14.88 7.86 24.03
C ALA A 191 15.74 7.45 22.82
N PHE A 192 16.50 6.36 22.95
CA PHE A 192 17.32 5.81 21.87
C PHE A 192 16.49 5.42 20.64
N ASN A 193 15.40 4.68 20.83
CA ASN A 193 14.54 4.25 19.73
C ASN A 193 13.71 5.40 19.14
N ALA A 194 13.38 6.41 19.95
CA ALA A 194 12.76 7.63 19.46
C ALA A 194 13.73 8.39 18.53
N VAL A 195 14.99 8.56 18.93
CA VAL A 195 16.01 9.21 18.09
C VAL A 195 16.27 8.41 16.80
N ASP A 196 16.40 7.08 16.88
CA ASP A 196 16.49 6.20 15.69
C ASP A 196 15.30 6.39 14.74
N GLY A 197 14.08 6.46 15.28
CA GLY A 197 12.86 6.73 14.51
C GLY A 197 12.87 8.08 13.82
N VAL A 198 13.22 9.15 14.53
CA VAL A 198 13.31 10.51 13.99
C VAL A 198 14.38 10.59 12.90
N ILE A 199 15.58 10.07 13.14
CA ILE A 199 16.66 10.02 12.13
C ILE A 199 16.17 9.30 10.88
N ARG A 200 15.48 8.16 11.03
CA ARG A 200 14.93 7.42 9.89
C ARG A 200 13.91 8.24 9.09
N ILE A 201 12.99 8.95 9.75
CA ILE A 201 12.02 9.82 9.09
C ILE A 201 12.73 10.94 8.34
N VAL A 202 13.70 11.61 8.96
CA VAL A 202 14.47 12.69 8.33
C VAL A 202 15.22 12.19 7.11
N LEU A 203 15.96 11.07 7.22
CA LEU A 203 16.69 10.47 6.10
C LEU A 203 15.75 10.07 4.95
N PHE A 204 14.59 9.49 5.27
CA PHE A 204 13.58 9.12 4.28
C PHE A 204 13.03 10.33 3.53
N LEU A 205 12.65 11.39 4.24
CA LEU A 205 12.13 12.62 3.65
C LEU A 205 13.19 13.35 2.82
N ALA A 206 14.44 13.39 3.31
CA ALA A 206 15.56 13.96 2.57
C ALA A 206 15.81 13.18 1.27
N PHE A 207 15.87 11.85 1.34
CA PHE A 207 16.03 10.99 0.17
C PHE A 207 14.92 11.19 -0.86
N LEU A 208 13.66 11.18 -0.43
CA LEU A 208 12.52 11.43 -1.33
C LEU A 208 12.59 12.82 -1.97
N THR A 209 12.99 13.84 -1.21
CA THR A 209 13.08 15.22 -1.73
C THR A 209 14.15 15.33 -2.82
N VAL A 210 15.30 14.66 -2.63
CA VAL A 210 16.38 14.60 -3.63
C VAL A 210 15.91 13.87 -4.88
N LEU A 211 15.30 12.68 -4.74
CA LEU A 211 14.77 11.94 -5.88
C LEU A 211 13.69 12.71 -6.64
N ALA A 212 12.83 13.45 -5.93
CA ALA A 212 11.79 14.29 -6.52
C ALA A 212 12.34 15.43 -7.40
N GLN A 213 13.66 15.68 -7.42
CA GLN A 213 14.27 16.68 -8.29
C GLN A 213 14.60 16.14 -9.68
N TRP A 214 14.73 14.82 -9.85
CA TRP A 214 15.07 14.19 -11.13
C TRP A 214 13.89 14.23 -12.10
N LYS A 215 14.16 14.46 -13.39
CA LYS A 215 13.12 14.73 -14.40
C LYS A 215 12.15 13.55 -14.54
N GLU A 216 12.70 12.35 -14.55
CA GLU A 216 11.97 11.07 -14.68
C GLU A 216 11.06 10.86 -13.47
N MET A 217 11.55 11.17 -12.26
CA MET A 217 10.75 11.07 -11.03
C MET A 217 9.68 12.15 -10.94
N LYS A 218 9.97 13.38 -11.39
CA LYS A 218 8.96 14.45 -11.50
C LYS A 218 7.81 14.00 -12.40
N ARG A 219 8.13 13.46 -13.56
CA ARG A 219 7.14 12.95 -14.52
C ARG A 219 6.32 11.80 -13.95
N LEU A 220 6.95 10.85 -13.24
CA LEU A 220 6.23 9.80 -12.52
C LEU A 220 5.27 10.36 -11.45
N PHE A 221 5.68 11.42 -10.74
CA PHE A 221 4.84 12.09 -9.74
C PHE A 221 3.71 12.93 -10.34
N GLU A 222 3.84 13.39 -11.59
CA GLU A 222 2.72 13.98 -12.34
C GLU A 222 1.68 12.92 -12.67
N TYR A 223 2.08 11.75 -13.21
CA TYR A 223 1.16 10.62 -13.42
C TYR A 223 0.49 10.14 -12.13
N HIS A 224 1.20 10.20 -11.00
CA HIS A 224 0.61 9.94 -9.68
C HIS A 224 -0.43 11.01 -9.28
N GLY A 225 -0.16 12.28 -9.58
CA GLY A 225 -1.14 13.34 -9.44
C GLY A 225 -2.38 13.14 -10.32
N ALA A 226 -2.19 12.65 -11.56
CA ALA A 226 -3.28 12.31 -12.47
C ALA A 226 -4.17 11.20 -11.91
N GLU A 227 -3.57 10.13 -11.39
CA GLU A 227 -4.30 9.04 -10.72
C GLU A 227 -5.18 9.56 -9.58
N HIS A 228 -4.61 10.33 -8.66
CA HIS A 228 -5.40 10.92 -7.56
C HIS A 228 -6.55 11.79 -8.03
N LYS A 229 -6.32 12.63 -9.06
CA LYS A 229 -7.33 13.54 -9.58
C LYS A 229 -8.48 12.79 -10.25
N VAL A 230 -8.17 11.76 -11.04
CA VAL A 230 -9.16 10.92 -11.72
C VAL A 230 -9.95 10.09 -10.71
N VAL A 231 -9.30 9.51 -9.70
CA VAL A 231 -9.97 8.78 -8.61
C VAL A 231 -10.91 9.70 -7.85
N TRP A 232 -10.48 10.92 -7.49
CA TRP A 232 -11.35 11.91 -6.85
C TRP A 232 -12.57 12.29 -7.70
N ALA A 233 -12.37 12.51 -8.99
CA ALA A 233 -13.46 12.84 -9.91
C ALA A 233 -14.47 11.70 -9.98
N PHE A 234 -13.99 10.47 -10.10
CA PHE A 234 -14.81 9.27 -10.11
C PHE A 234 -15.59 9.09 -8.81
N GLU A 235 -14.95 9.25 -7.65
CA GLU A 235 -15.61 9.07 -6.35
C GLU A 235 -16.71 10.10 -6.10
N LYS A 236 -16.57 11.32 -6.62
CA LYS A 236 -17.60 12.36 -6.48
C LYS A 236 -18.79 12.18 -7.40
N ALA A 237 -18.56 11.67 -8.61
CA ALA A 237 -19.55 11.74 -9.70
C ALA A 237 -19.90 10.39 -10.35
N GLY A 238 -19.26 9.29 -9.93
CA GLY A 238 -19.37 7.96 -10.56
C GLY A 238 -18.79 7.87 -11.98
N ARG A 239 -18.14 8.94 -12.45
CA ARG A 239 -17.48 9.05 -13.75
C ARG A 239 -16.34 10.06 -13.65
N ALA A 240 -15.32 9.91 -14.48
CA ALA A 240 -14.25 10.88 -14.61
C ALA A 240 -14.19 11.38 -16.05
N ASP A 241 -14.18 12.69 -16.23
CA ASP A 241 -13.87 13.36 -17.49
C ASP A 241 -12.71 14.34 -17.28
N LEU A 242 -12.17 14.90 -18.36
CA LEU A 242 -11.00 15.76 -18.28
C LEU A 242 -11.25 17.01 -17.40
N ALA A 243 -12.44 17.61 -17.47
CA ALA A 243 -12.78 18.81 -16.72
C ALA A 243 -12.89 18.53 -15.22
N THR A 244 -13.60 17.47 -14.84
CA THR A 244 -13.79 17.03 -13.45
C THR A 244 -12.49 16.53 -12.82
N ALA A 245 -11.66 15.82 -13.59
CA ALA A 245 -10.33 15.41 -13.16
C ALA A 245 -9.43 16.64 -12.94
N ARG A 246 -9.38 17.59 -13.89
CA ARG A 246 -8.59 18.82 -13.76
C ARG A 246 -8.94 19.62 -12.51
N ALA A 247 -10.25 19.74 -12.21
CA ALA A 247 -10.78 20.46 -11.05
C ALA A 247 -10.56 19.73 -9.71
N SER A 248 -10.21 18.45 -9.73
CA SER A 248 -9.97 17.66 -8.52
C SER A 248 -8.59 17.92 -7.93
N THR A 249 -8.43 17.63 -6.64
CA THR A 249 -7.13 17.79 -5.95
C THR A 249 -6.23 16.58 -6.18
N ARG A 250 -4.92 16.79 -6.24
CA ARG A 250 -3.92 15.70 -6.25
C ARG A 250 -3.61 15.12 -4.86
N PHE A 251 -4.30 15.57 -3.81
CA PHE A 251 -4.08 15.11 -2.44
C PHE A 251 -5.19 14.13 -2.03
N HIS A 252 -4.84 12.86 -1.88
CA HIS A 252 -5.80 11.79 -1.62
C HIS A 252 -5.49 11.07 -0.30
N PRO A 253 -6.43 10.97 0.67
CA PRO A 253 -6.16 10.42 1.99
C PRO A 253 -5.83 8.92 1.97
N ARG A 254 -6.24 8.20 0.93
CA ARG A 254 -6.04 6.75 0.79
C ARG A 254 -4.84 6.35 -0.10
N CYS A 255 -3.97 7.31 -0.43
CA CYS A 255 -2.75 7.03 -1.17
C CYS A 255 -1.82 6.07 -0.41
N GLY A 256 -1.20 5.12 -1.12
CA GLY A 256 -0.20 4.21 -0.57
C GLY A 256 1.06 4.89 -0.03
N THR A 257 1.32 6.15 -0.37
CA THR A 257 2.44 6.91 0.25
C THR A 257 2.20 7.16 1.75
N SER A 258 0.94 7.31 2.16
CA SER A 258 0.55 7.37 3.57
C SER A 258 0.83 6.05 4.30
N PHE A 259 0.76 4.90 3.60
CA PHE A 259 1.09 3.59 4.18
C PHE A 259 2.54 3.54 4.70
N LEU A 260 3.48 4.12 3.96
CA LEU A 260 4.89 4.15 4.37
C LEU A 260 5.09 4.90 5.69
N LEU A 261 4.44 6.05 5.88
CA LEU A 261 4.53 6.80 7.13
C LEU A 261 3.91 6.06 8.31
N VAL A 262 2.77 5.38 8.10
CA VAL A 262 2.16 4.54 9.13
C VAL A 262 3.08 3.39 9.52
N VAL A 263 3.68 2.70 8.54
CA VAL A 263 4.69 1.65 8.78
C VAL A 263 5.84 2.18 9.61
N MET A 264 6.33 3.38 9.32
CA MET A 264 7.42 4.00 10.07
C MET A 264 7.02 4.37 11.50
N ALA A 265 5.82 4.93 11.68
CA ALA A 265 5.30 5.29 13.00
C ALA A 265 5.08 4.04 13.88
N ILE A 266 4.46 3.00 13.34
CA ILE A 266 4.26 1.73 14.05
C ILE A 266 5.61 1.06 14.34
N ALA A 267 6.55 1.07 13.38
CA ALA A 267 7.90 0.57 13.62
C ALA A 267 8.59 1.32 14.78
N MET A 268 8.48 2.64 14.84
CA MET A 268 9.05 3.46 15.91
C MET A 268 8.52 3.06 17.28
N VAL A 269 7.19 2.85 17.40
CA VAL A 269 6.56 2.39 18.64
C VAL A 269 7.01 0.97 18.99
N LEU A 270 6.93 0.02 18.05
CA LEU A 270 7.28 -1.37 18.30
C LEU A 270 8.76 -1.57 18.66
N TYR A 271 9.67 -0.77 18.09
CA TYR A 271 11.09 -0.84 18.41
C TYR A 271 11.43 -0.34 19.81
N MET A 272 10.59 0.48 20.45
CA MET A 272 10.79 0.89 21.86
C MET A 272 10.72 -0.30 22.82
N PHE A 273 10.00 -1.36 22.45
CA PHE A 273 9.82 -2.57 23.25
C PHE A 273 10.87 -3.66 22.95
N LEU A 274 11.85 -3.38 22.09
CA LEU A 274 12.86 -4.35 21.68
C LEU A 274 14.03 -4.36 22.69
N PRO A 275 14.19 -5.39 23.55
CA PRO A 275 15.10 -5.34 24.70
C PRO A 275 16.56 -5.70 24.34
N PHE A 276 16.98 -5.50 23.10
CA PHE A 276 18.34 -5.83 22.66
C PHE A 276 19.32 -4.71 23.01
N ARG A 277 20.43 -5.08 23.66
CA ARG A 277 21.51 -4.14 24.02
C ARG A 277 22.58 -4.02 22.93
N SER A 278 22.94 -5.12 22.28
CA SER A 278 23.96 -5.15 21.23
C SER A 278 23.44 -4.55 19.92
N PHE A 279 24.34 -3.96 19.11
CA PHE A 279 23.99 -3.42 17.80
C PHE A 279 23.41 -4.50 16.88
N ALA A 280 24.06 -5.65 16.79
CA ALA A 280 23.63 -6.77 15.95
C ALA A 280 22.25 -7.30 16.37
N GLY A 281 21.99 -7.44 17.68
CA GLY A 281 20.69 -7.87 18.19
C GLY A 281 19.58 -6.88 17.84
N LYS A 282 19.83 -5.57 18.01
CA LYS A 282 18.89 -4.53 17.60
C LYS A 282 18.63 -4.57 16.09
N PHE A 283 19.67 -4.74 15.28
CA PHE A 283 19.55 -4.78 13.83
C PHE A 283 18.74 -6.01 13.36
N ALA A 284 19.12 -7.21 13.80
CA ALA A 284 18.44 -8.45 13.45
C ALA A 284 16.97 -8.45 13.93
N GLY A 285 16.73 -8.03 15.17
CA GLY A 285 15.38 -7.93 15.72
C GLY A 285 14.46 -7.02 14.90
N ARG A 286 14.98 -5.88 14.41
CA ARG A 286 14.21 -4.97 13.55
C ARG A 286 13.87 -5.55 12.18
N ILE A 287 14.71 -6.42 11.63
CA ILE A 287 14.45 -7.15 10.38
C ILE A 287 13.37 -8.20 10.61
N VAL A 288 13.52 -9.03 11.65
CA VAL A 288 12.55 -10.09 11.98
C VAL A 288 11.17 -9.51 12.27
N LEU A 289 11.09 -8.30 12.83
CA LEU A 289 9.82 -7.65 13.16
C LEU A 289 9.09 -7.03 11.94
N LEU A 290 9.72 -6.97 10.76
CA LEU A 290 9.13 -6.36 9.56
C LEU A 290 7.75 -6.93 9.17
N PRO A 291 7.53 -8.26 9.13
CA PRO A 291 6.23 -8.81 8.77
C PRO A 291 5.13 -8.41 9.76
N VAL A 292 5.46 -8.34 11.06
CA VAL A 292 4.54 -7.91 12.12
C VAL A 292 4.18 -6.43 11.93
N ILE A 293 5.18 -5.57 11.68
CA ILE A 293 4.96 -4.14 11.43
C ILE A 293 4.04 -3.95 10.22
N VAL A 294 4.32 -4.62 9.11
CA VAL A 294 3.51 -4.51 7.88
C VAL A 294 2.07 -4.96 8.13
N GLY A 295 1.89 -6.11 8.77
CA GLY A 295 0.56 -6.62 9.13
C GLY A 295 -0.21 -5.65 10.03
N ALA A 296 0.43 -5.16 11.09
CA ALA A 296 -0.17 -4.20 12.02
C ALA A 296 -0.51 -2.86 11.34
N SER A 297 0.34 -2.41 10.41
CA SER A 297 0.11 -1.16 9.65
C SER A 297 -1.08 -1.25 8.72
N TYR A 298 -1.24 -2.38 8.05
CA TYR A 298 -2.41 -2.63 7.22
C TYR A 298 -3.70 -2.62 8.04
N GLU A 299 -3.73 -3.31 9.19
CA GLU A 299 -4.91 -3.29 10.07
C GLU A 299 -5.21 -1.89 10.60
N PHE A 300 -4.18 -1.14 10.98
CA PHE A 300 -4.34 0.23 11.44
C PHE A 300 -4.96 1.12 10.36
N ILE A 301 -4.49 1.04 9.12
CA ILE A 301 -5.02 1.84 8.01
C ILE A 301 -6.43 1.41 7.66
N ARG A 302 -6.71 0.11 7.63
CA ARG A 302 -8.06 -0.41 7.39
C ARG A 302 -9.05 0.09 8.46
N PHE A 303 -8.61 0.10 9.72
CA PHE A 303 -9.41 0.63 10.82
C PHE A 303 -9.60 2.15 10.69
N ALA A 304 -8.53 2.89 10.39
CA ALA A 304 -8.58 4.34 10.20
C ALA A 304 -9.47 4.75 9.03
N ALA A 305 -9.45 4.00 7.92
CA ALA A 305 -10.27 4.27 6.73
C ALA A 305 -11.78 4.12 7.01
N LYS A 306 -12.17 3.18 7.89
CA LYS A 306 -13.56 3.02 8.35
C LYS A 306 -13.98 4.07 9.38
N SER A 307 -13.03 4.78 9.96
CA SER A 307 -13.29 5.64 11.10
C SER A 307 -13.49 7.09 10.66
N GLN A 308 -14.69 7.61 10.87
CA GLN A 308 -15.02 9.01 10.60
C GLN A 308 -14.74 9.85 11.86
N GLY A 309 -14.09 11.01 11.73
CA GLY A 309 -13.84 11.91 12.87
C GLY A 309 -12.72 12.93 12.68
N VAL A 310 -12.66 13.93 13.57
CA VAL A 310 -11.59 14.97 13.57
C VAL A 310 -10.21 14.34 13.80
N LEU A 311 -10.12 13.37 14.71
CA LEU A 311 -8.87 12.69 15.05
C LEU A 311 -8.27 11.98 13.82
N TRP A 312 -9.08 11.27 13.04
CA TRP A 312 -8.64 10.53 11.86
C TRP A 312 -8.24 11.46 10.71
N ARG A 313 -8.93 12.59 10.55
CA ARG A 313 -8.52 13.65 9.62
C ARG A 313 -7.17 14.25 9.98
N TRP A 314 -6.87 14.39 11.28
CA TRP A 314 -5.57 14.83 11.76
C TRP A 314 -4.48 13.77 11.55
N ALA A 315 -4.79 12.51 11.86
CA ALA A 315 -3.88 11.38 11.65
C ALA A 315 -3.50 11.16 10.18
N ALA A 316 -4.36 11.55 9.23
CA ALA A 316 -4.10 11.49 7.80
C ALA A 316 -3.19 12.64 7.29
N GLN A 317 -3.04 13.74 8.04
CA GLN A 317 -2.28 14.93 7.59
C GLN A 317 -0.83 14.64 7.20
N PRO A 318 -0.04 13.87 7.97
CA PRO A 318 1.33 13.57 7.58
C PRO A 318 1.43 12.90 6.21
N GLY A 319 0.47 12.03 5.88
CA GLY A 319 0.36 11.39 4.56
C GLY A 319 0.08 12.40 3.45
N LEU A 320 -0.83 13.34 3.68
CA LEU A 320 -1.12 14.41 2.73
C LEU A 320 0.06 15.37 2.55
N TRP A 321 0.84 15.63 3.60
CA TRP A 321 2.05 16.44 3.50
C TRP A 321 3.13 15.74 2.66
N LEU A 322 3.28 14.42 2.79
CA LEU A 322 4.20 13.66 1.98
C LEU A 322 3.86 13.73 0.48
N GLN A 323 2.57 13.78 0.15
CA GLN A 323 2.11 13.95 -1.23
C GLN A 323 2.52 15.29 -1.84
N ARG A 324 2.89 16.30 -1.05
CA ARG A 324 3.51 17.52 -1.60
C ARG A 324 4.84 17.24 -2.28
N ILE A 325 5.54 16.18 -1.86
CA ILE A 325 6.80 15.70 -2.45
C ILE A 325 6.52 14.65 -3.53
N THR A 326 5.60 13.71 -3.27
CA THR A 326 5.40 12.52 -4.11
C THR A 326 4.29 12.63 -5.16
N THR A 327 3.64 13.79 -5.29
CA THR A 327 2.75 14.11 -6.43
C THR A 327 3.07 15.49 -7.00
N ARG A 328 2.76 15.68 -8.28
CA ARG A 328 2.89 16.94 -9.02
C ARG A 328 1.60 17.19 -9.82
N GLU A 329 1.43 18.41 -10.30
CA GLU A 329 0.28 18.72 -11.15
C GLU A 329 0.49 18.09 -12.53
N PRO A 330 -0.44 17.25 -12.99
CA PRO A 330 -0.36 16.63 -14.31
C PRO A 330 -0.81 17.59 -15.41
N ASP A 331 -0.37 17.32 -16.64
CA ASP A 331 -0.96 17.89 -17.83
C ASP A 331 -2.22 17.12 -18.26
N ASP A 332 -2.96 17.67 -19.24
CA ASP A 332 -4.19 17.05 -19.75
C ASP A 332 -3.92 15.68 -20.39
N THR A 333 -2.77 15.50 -21.03
CA THR A 333 -2.42 14.23 -21.69
C THR A 333 -2.22 13.10 -20.69
N GLN A 334 -1.71 13.42 -19.50
CA GLN A 334 -1.56 12.50 -18.37
C GLN A 334 -2.91 12.19 -17.71
N LEU A 335 -3.79 13.18 -17.59
CA LEU A 335 -5.16 12.99 -17.13
C LEU A 335 -5.95 12.06 -18.08
N GLU A 336 -5.84 12.25 -19.39
CA GLU A 336 -6.45 11.38 -20.40
C GLU A 336 -6.01 9.91 -20.26
N ILE A 337 -4.71 9.67 -20.07
CA ILE A 337 -4.18 8.31 -19.86
C ILE A 337 -4.76 7.70 -18.58
N SER A 338 -4.84 8.49 -17.51
CA SER A 338 -5.37 8.05 -16.23
C SER A 338 -6.87 7.72 -16.30
N ILE A 339 -7.65 8.55 -17.01
CA ILE A 339 -9.08 8.29 -17.31
C ILE A 339 -9.19 7.00 -18.14
N ARG A 340 -8.36 6.85 -19.17
CA ARG A 340 -8.39 5.65 -20.03
C ARG A 340 -8.08 4.37 -19.26
N ALA A 341 -7.12 4.42 -18.33
CA ALA A 341 -6.82 3.30 -17.44
C ALA A 341 -8.03 2.96 -16.55
N LEU A 342 -8.70 3.99 -16.00
CA LEU A 342 -9.88 3.81 -15.14
C LEU A 342 -11.02 3.15 -15.92
N GLU A 343 -11.36 3.68 -17.09
CA GLU A 343 -12.42 3.15 -17.95
C GLU A 343 -12.16 1.69 -18.34
N ALA A 344 -10.92 1.37 -18.73
CA ALA A 344 -10.54 0.01 -19.12
C ALA A 344 -10.63 -0.98 -17.95
N ALA A 345 -10.28 -0.55 -16.74
CA ALA A 345 -10.43 -1.36 -15.53
C ALA A 345 -11.92 -1.58 -15.20
N MET A 346 -12.74 -0.53 -15.29
CA MET A 346 -14.19 -0.61 -15.08
C MET A 346 -14.91 -1.50 -16.09
N GLU A 347 -14.54 -1.42 -17.37
CA GLU A 347 -15.09 -2.30 -18.42
C GLU A 347 -14.78 -3.77 -18.12
N MET A 348 -13.56 -4.05 -17.65
CA MET A 348 -13.16 -5.40 -17.22
C MET A 348 -13.86 -5.84 -15.93
N GLU A 349 -14.17 -4.92 -15.01
CA GLU A 349 -14.94 -5.24 -13.80
C GLU A 349 -16.39 -5.62 -14.16
N ARG A 350 -17.03 -4.84 -15.05
CA ARG A 350 -18.39 -5.10 -15.53
C ARG A 350 -18.51 -6.44 -16.26
N SER A 351 -17.51 -6.80 -17.07
CA SER A 351 -17.50 -8.09 -17.78
C SER A 351 -17.46 -9.31 -16.83
N ARG A 352 -17.05 -9.10 -15.57
CA ARG A 352 -17.07 -10.11 -14.51
C ARG A 352 -18.28 -10.03 -13.59
N GLY A 353 -19.27 -9.18 -13.90
CA GLY A 353 -20.48 -9.01 -13.09
C GLY A 353 -20.27 -8.20 -11.81
N GLY A 354 -19.19 -7.41 -11.72
CA GLY A 354 -19.00 -6.48 -10.62
C GLY A 354 -19.91 -5.25 -10.78
N GLU A 355 -20.74 -4.97 -9.78
CA GLU A 355 -21.43 -3.68 -9.65
C GLU A 355 -20.46 -2.64 -9.10
N LEU A 356 -20.36 -1.49 -9.76
CA LEU A 356 -19.56 -0.36 -9.30
C LEU A 356 -20.45 0.50 -8.40
N VAL A 357 -20.30 0.37 -7.09
CA VAL A 357 -20.99 1.25 -6.13
C VAL A 357 -20.08 2.45 -5.88
N VAL A 358 -20.59 3.64 -6.21
CA VAL A 358 -19.97 4.93 -5.87
C VAL A 358 -20.12 5.11 -4.36
N ALA A 359 -19.02 5.37 -3.66
CA ALA A 359 -18.98 5.48 -2.19
C ALA A 359 -19.66 6.75 -1.66
#